data_AF-A0A953PJ11-F1
#
_entry.id   AF-A0A953PJ11-F1
#
_cell.length_a   1.000
_cell.length_b   1.000
_cell.length_c   1.000
_cell.angle_alpha   90.00
_cell.angle_beta   90.00
_cell.angle_gamma   90.00
#
_symmetry.space_group_name_H-M   'P 1'
#
loop_
_entity.id
_entity.type
_entity.pdbx_description
1 polymer ?
#
loop_
_entity_poly.entity_id
_entity_poly.type
_entity_poly.pdbx_seq_one_letter_code
_entity_poly.pdbx_strand_id
1 'polypeptide(L)'
;MESRAAQPAKERSVNPAVLSGPERPAPHKSAPDATPSQNPKAIGYGLPCSHCRAYYPADMTACPICKSAERVLPTAVPALPVSPVAAQPEPSAQIDDDRERFLKELKSQAFASHTQINAAATFRCVLEHQHNGSSEPAAVCHTCYGDLKQLADRLEAALHMDTKEAARIVYEAVWADTSDPNKTYQNAAAALLLELRKRAGIGLLLGSNQPLSH
;
A
#
# COMPACT_ATOMS: atom_id res chain seq x y z
N MET A 1 -1.13 -59.18 51.53
CA MET A 1 0.23 -59.40 51.03
C MET A 1 0.37 -58.56 49.77
N GLU A 2 0.65 -57.28 49.98
CA GLU A 2 1.95 -56.61 49.68
C GLU A 2 1.95 -56.06 48.23
N SER A 3 1.58 -54.79 48.01
CA SER A 3 2.33 -53.54 48.24
C SER A 3 3.62 -53.44 47.42
N ARG A 4 3.61 -52.67 46.32
CA ARG A 4 4.79 -51.90 45.92
C ARG A 4 4.44 -50.65 45.10
N ALA A 5 4.87 -49.51 45.62
CA ALA A 5 4.71 -48.17 45.06
C ALA A 5 6.06 -47.64 44.51
N ALA A 6 5.92 -46.71 43.54
CA ALA A 6 6.75 -45.53 43.20
C ALA A 6 8.25 -45.67 42.85
N GLN A 7 8.69 -45.14 41.70
CA GLN A 7 9.11 -43.73 41.52
C GLN A 7 9.59 -43.43 40.07
N PRO A 8 9.46 -42.18 39.57
CA PRO A 8 9.92 -41.70 38.26
C PRO A 8 11.30 -41.03 38.29
N ALA A 9 12.02 -41.01 37.16
CA ALA A 9 13.35 -40.40 37.03
C ALA A 9 13.45 -39.38 35.86
N LYS A 10 13.52 -38.11 36.26
CA LYS A 10 14.50 -37.07 35.88
C LYS A 10 14.47 -36.45 34.46
N GLU A 11 13.84 -35.27 34.42
CA GLU A 11 14.03 -34.21 33.42
C GLU A 11 15.49 -33.72 33.33
N ARG A 12 15.95 -33.44 32.11
CA ARG A 12 17.22 -32.76 31.82
C ARG A 12 16.91 -31.40 31.20
N SER A 13 16.84 -30.39 32.06
CA SER A 13 16.82 -28.97 31.70
C SER A 13 18.18 -28.53 31.16
N VAL A 14 18.20 -27.84 30.02
CA VAL A 14 19.36 -27.13 29.48
C VAL A 14 18.98 -25.65 29.44
N ASN A 15 19.60 -24.83 30.30
CA ASN A 15 19.55 -23.36 30.22
C ASN A 15 20.92 -22.82 29.77
N PRO A 16 20.96 -21.75 28.96
CA PRO A 16 22.20 -21.09 28.53
C PRO A 16 22.65 -20.01 29.52
N ALA A 17 23.98 -19.85 29.66
CA ALA A 17 24.67 -18.75 30.32
C ALA A 17 24.64 -17.47 29.42
N VAL A 18 24.17 -16.29 29.87
CA VAL A 18 24.87 -15.25 30.69
C VAL A 18 26.00 -14.58 29.87
N LEU A 19 26.00 -13.30 29.49
CA LEU A 19 26.12 -12.07 30.30
C LEU A 19 25.79 -10.80 29.46
N SER A 20 24.99 -9.90 30.01
CA SER A 20 25.02 -8.45 29.72
C SER A 20 25.84 -7.76 30.83
N GLY A 21 26.63 -6.74 30.48
CA GLY A 21 27.39 -5.91 31.41
C GLY A 21 27.18 -4.40 31.19
N PRO A 22 27.44 -3.55 32.19
CA PRO A 22 26.75 -2.28 32.42
C PRO A 22 27.60 -1.01 32.18
N GLU A 23 26.92 0.15 32.10
CA GLU A 23 27.49 1.51 32.01
C GLU A 23 27.89 2.16 33.36
N ARG A 24 28.78 3.19 33.26
CA ARG A 24 29.00 4.45 34.08
C ARG A 24 30.38 4.59 34.78
N PRO A 25 30.84 5.80 35.22
CA PRO A 25 30.99 7.12 34.53
C PRO A 25 32.26 7.98 34.90
N ALA A 26 32.52 9.06 34.13
CA ALA A 26 33.15 10.39 34.46
C ALA A 26 34.69 10.53 34.67
N PRO A 27 35.29 11.76 34.72
CA PRO A 27 35.08 13.04 34.00
C PRO A 27 36.39 13.68 33.46
N HIS A 28 36.35 14.59 32.48
CA HIS A 28 37.34 15.69 32.39
C HIS A 28 36.72 16.97 31.82
N LYS A 29 36.74 18.03 32.63
CA LYS A 29 36.43 19.41 32.27
C LYS A 29 37.64 20.05 31.60
N SER A 30 37.42 20.83 30.53
CA SER A 30 37.97 22.18 30.33
C SER A 30 37.37 22.80 29.05
N ALA A 31 36.70 23.92 29.22
CA ALA A 31 36.38 24.94 28.21
C ALA A 31 37.21 26.21 28.60
N PRO A 32 37.25 27.33 27.84
CA PRO A 32 36.37 27.74 26.73
C PRO A 32 37.07 28.43 25.53
N ASP A 33 36.39 28.52 24.39
CA ASP A 33 36.17 29.83 23.72
C ASP A 33 34.94 29.80 22.79
N ALA A 34 34.38 30.97 22.52
CA ALA A 34 32.96 31.22 22.34
C ALA A 34 32.40 31.23 20.88
N THR A 35 31.11 30.83 20.80
CA THR A 35 30.02 31.27 19.88
C THR A 35 29.97 30.87 18.39
N PRO A 36 28.76 30.78 17.78
CA PRO A 36 27.41 30.57 18.34
C PRO A 36 26.76 29.28 17.81
N SER A 37 25.99 28.63 18.69
CA SER A 37 25.00 27.63 18.31
C SER A 37 24.03 28.22 17.28
N GLN A 38 24.09 27.72 16.05
CA GLN A 38 22.99 27.84 15.11
C GLN A 38 22.22 26.52 15.17
N ASN A 39 21.05 26.55 15.80
CA ASN A 39 20.00 25.59 15.45
C ASN A 39 19.91 25.55 13.93
N PRO A 40 19.88 24.37 13.26
CA PRO A 40 19.72 24.33 11.82
C PRO A 40 18.34 24.90 11.50
N LYS A 41 18.31 26.16 11.05
CA LYS A 41 17.13 26.75 10.42
C LYS A 41 16.72 25.79 9.32
N ALA A 42 15.46 25.37 9.31
CA ALA A 42 14.95 24.49 8.26
C ALA A 42 15.26 25.13 6.90
N ILE A 43 16.25 24.58 6.19
CA ILE A 43 16.65 25.07 4.88
C ILE A 43 15.58 24.59 3.91
N GLY A 44 14.76 25.52 3.43
CA GLY A 44 13.79 25.25 2.38
C GLY A 44 14.47 25.04 1.03
N TYR A 45 13.69 24.57 0.06
CA TYR A 45 14.11 24.54 -1.34
C TYR A 45 14.01 25.95 -1.94
N GLY A 46 15.03 26.36 -2.69
CA GLY A 46 14.97 27.59 -3.49
C GLY A 46 14.21 27.37 -4.80
N LEU A 47 14.12 28.42 -5.63
CA LEU A 47 13.54 28.31 -6.97
C LEU A 47 14.27 27.26 -7.83
N PRO A 48 13.58 26.61 -8.78
CA PRO A 48 14.18 25.55 -9.58
C PRO A 48 15.33 26.09 -10.43
N CYS A 49 16.29 25.23 -10.74
CA CYS A 49 17.38 25.53 -11.64
C CYS A 49 16.86 25.97 -13.03
N SER A 50 17.44 27.02 -13.62
CA SER A 50 17.05 27.51 -14.95
C SER A 50 17.30 26.49 -16.06
N HIS A 51 18.32 25.65 -15.90
CA HIS A 51 18.79 24.73 -16.93
C HIS A 51 18.13 23.34 -16.87
N CYS A 52 18.00 22.75 -15.67
CA CYS A 52 17.46 21.39 -15.51
C CYS A 52 16.13 21.34 -14.74
N ARG A 53 15.58 22.50 -14.34
CA ARG A 53 14.29 22.64 -13.62
C ARG A 53 14.20 21.90 -12.28
N ALA A 54 15.32 21.41 -11.75
CA ALA A 54 15.36 20.72 -10.47
C ALA A 54 15.32 21.71 -9.31
N TYR A 55 14.54 21.38 -8.28
CA TYR A 55 14.55 22.06 -6.99
C TYR A 55 15.74 21.59 -6.16
N TYR A 56 16.44 22.53 -5.53
CA TYR A 56 17.58 22.24 -4.68
C TYR A 56 17.65 23.22 -3.50
N PRO A 57 18.28 22.82 -2.37
CA PRO A 57 18.33 23.62 -1.15
C PRO A 57 18.75 25.07 -1.39
N ALA A 58 18.14 26.02 -0.67
CA ALA A 58 18.33 27.45 -0.90
C ALA A 58 19.74 27.96 -0.51
N ASP A 59 20.43 27.26 0.38
CA ASP A 59 21.81 27.52 0.81
C ASP A 59 22.85 27.14 -0.25
N MET A 60 22.51 26.23 -1.16
CA MET A 60 23.37 25.87 -2.28
C MET A 60 23.33 26.94 -3.38
N THR A 61 24.50 27.43 -3.75
CA THR A 61 24.68 28.45 -4.81
C THR A 61 24.67 27.89 -6.21
N ALA A 62 24.87 26.57 -6.38
CA ALA A 62 24.87 25.88 -7.66
C ALA A 62 24.00 24.62 -7.64
N CYS A 63 23.36 24.33 -8.77
CA CYS A 63 22.53 23.15 -8.93
C CYS A 63 23.39 21.87 -8.81
N PRO A 64 23.03 20.90 -7.96
CA PRO A 64 23.79 19.65 -7.81
C PRO A 64 23.76 18.76 -9.05
N ILE A 65 22.84 19.01 -9.99
CA ILE A 65 22.63 18.18 -11.17
C ILE A 65 23.41 18.72 -12.37
N CYS A 66 23.28 20.01 -12.69
CA CYS A 66 23.90 20.60 -13.88
C CYS A 66 24.95 21.66 -13.58
N LYS A 67 25.26 21.92 -12.30
CA LYS A 67 26.25 22.89 -11.82
C LYS A 67 26.03 24.35 -12.25
N SER A 68 24.89 24.67 -12.85
CA SER A 68 24.52 26.05 -13.13
C SER A 68 24.24 26.79 -11.81
N ALA A 69 24.67 28.05 -11.74
CA ALA A 69 24.38 28.95 -10.62
C ALA A 69 23.03 29.68 -10.79
N GLU A 70 22.41 29.54 -11.95
CA GLU A 70 21.19 30.25 -12.31
C GLU A 70 19.94 29.50 -11.84
N ARG A 71 19.11 30.20 -11.08
CA ARG A 71 17.75 29.78 -10.73
C ARG A 71 16.76 30.53 -11.61
N VAL A 72 15.58 29.94 -11.81
CA VAL A 72 14.46 30.63 -12.44
C VAL A 72 14.15 31.88 -11.62
N LEU A 73 14.17 33.06 -12.25
CA LEU A 73 13.75 34.30 -11.60
C LEU A 73 12.27 34.17 -11.20
N PRO A 74 11.87 34.67 -10.01
CA PRO A 74 10.46 34.93 -9.79
C PRO A 74 9.99 35.81 -10.94
N THR A 75 8.94 35.41 -11.65
CA THR A 75 8.26 36.31 -12.57
C THR A 75 7.86 37.53 -11.75
N ALA A 76 8.61 38.62 -11.89
CA ALA A 76 8.27 39.88 -11.27
C ALA A 76 6.93 40.28 -11.86
N VAL A 77 5.86 40.11 -11.08
CA VAL A 77 4.63 40.83 -11.33
C VAL A 77 5.04 42.31 -11.37
N PRO A 78 4.82 43.04 -12.47
CA PRO A 78 5.23 44.43 -12.56
C PRO A 78 4.68 45.18 -11.35
N ALA A 79 5.58 45.74 -10.54
CA ALA A 79 5.18 46.67 -9.50
C ALA A 79 4.56 47.88 -10.20
N LEU A 80 3.23 47.97 -10.18
CA LEU A 80 2.51 49.16 -10.58
C LEU A 80 3.05 50.35 -9.77
N PRO A 81 3.21 51.54 -10.37
CA PRO A 81 3.76 52.70 -9.67
C PRO A 81 2.87 53.07 -8.48
N VAL A 82 3.48 53.11 -7.29
CA VAL A 82 2.83 53.58 -6.06
C VAL A 82 2.66 55.10 -6.17
N SER A 83 1.45 55.54 -6.44
CA SER A 83 1.02 56.94 -6.30
C SER A 83 0.70 57.22 -4.82
N PRO A 84 0.95 58.43 -4.28
CA PRO A 84 0.77 58.69 -2.86
C PRO A 84 -0.70 58.64 -2.46
N VAL A 85 -0.90 58.16 -1.22
CA VAL A 85 -2.12 58.01 -0.45
C VAL A 85 -3.16 59.10 -0.73
N ALA A 86 -4.19 58.74 -1.48
CA ALA A 86 -5.52 59.31 -1.36
C ALA A 86 -6.42 58.18 -0.84
N ALA A 87 -7.20 58.49 0.19
CA ALA A 87 -8.10 57.63 0.96
C ALA A 87 -8.44 56.28 0.28
N GLN A 88 -7.98 55.18 0.87
CA GLN A 88 -8.48 53.85 0.55
C GLN A 88 -10.01 53.86 0.76
N PRO A 89 -10.82 53.58 -0.26
CA PRO A 89 -12.13 53.01 0.00
C PRO A 89 -11.86 51.64 0.62
N GLU A 90 -12.53 51.33 1.74
CA GLU A 90 -12.63 49.97 2.30
C GLU A 90 -12.63 48.92 1.17
N PRO A 91 -11.83 47.84 1.27
CA PRO A 91 -11.83 46.79 0.24
C PRO A 91 -13.26 46.23 0.19
N SER A 92 -13.98 46.59 -0.86
CA SER A 92 -15.40 46.34 -0.97
C SER A 92 -15.62 44.84 -0.96
N ALA A 93 -16.51 44.37 -0.08
CA ALA A 93 -16.94 42.96 0.00
C ALA A 93 -17.26 42.35 -1.39
N GLN A 94 -17.64 43.20 -2.35
CA GLN A 94 -17.83 42.86 -3.76
C GLN A 94 -16.60 42.24 -4.45
N ILE A 95 -15.37 42.74 -4.19
CA ILE A 95 -14.16 42.20 -4.82
C ILE A 95 -13.84 40.80 -4.27
N ASP A 96 -14.08 40.57 -2.98
CA ASP A 96 -13.92 39.24 -2.38
C ASP A 96 -15.01 38.27 -2.84
N ASP A 97 -16.25 38.72 -2.97
CA ASP A 97 -17.35 37.93 -3.55
C ASP A 97 -17.05 37.52 -5.00
N ASP A 98 -16.54 38.44 -5.82
CA ASP A 98 -16.19 38.15 -7.21
C ASP A 98 -14.98 37.21 -7.29
N ARG A 99 -13.98 37.39 -6.43
CA ARG A 99 -12.84 36.47 -6.30
C ARG A 99 -13.29 35.06 -5.91
N GLU A 100 -14.25 34.95 -5.00
CA GLU A 100 -14.79 33.66 -4.58
C GLU A 100 -15.57 32.99 -5.71
N ARG A 101 -16.34 33.75 -6.51
CA ARG A 101 -17.01 33.24 -7.72
C ARG A 101 -15.99 32.71 -8.73
N PHE A 102 -14.95 33.49 -9.03
CA PHE A 102 -13.88 33.06 -9.96
C PHE A 102 -13.15 31.80 -9.47
N LEU A 103 -12.85 31.71 -8.18
CA LEU A 103 -12.21 30.52 -7.62
C LEU A 103 -13.11 29.29 -7.67
N LYS A 104 -14.42 29.45 -7.44
CA LYS A 104 -15.40 28.36 -7.59
C LYS A 104 -15.49 27.88 -9.04
N GLU A 105 -15.51 28.80 -10.00
CA GLU A 105 -15.54 28.48 -11.43
C GLU A 105 -14.24 27.84 -11.92
N LEU A 106 -13.08 28.35 -11.50
CA LEU A 106 -11.80 27.73 -11.82
C LEU A 106 -11.70 26.33 -11.21
N LYS A 107 -12.16 26.14 -9.97
CA LYS A 107 -12.16 24.84 -9.30
C LYS A 107 -13.10 23.86 -10.00
N SER A 108 -14.28 24.30 -10.44
CA SER A 108 -15.21 23.44 -11.18
C SER A 108 -14.64 23.05 -12.55
N GLN A 109 -14.00 23.98 -13.26
CA GLN A 109 -13.31 23.69 -14.53
C GLN A 109 -12.11 22.75 -14.35
N ALA A 110 -11.31 22.93 -13.31
CA ALA A 110 -10.19 22.04 -12.99
C ALA A 110 -10.68 20.63 -12.62
N PHE A 111 -11.76 20.52 -11.86
CA PHE A 111 -12.36 19.24 -11.51
C PHE A 111 -12.99 18.54 -12.72
N ALA A 112 -13.68 19.29 -13.59
CA ALA A 112 -14.27 18.76 -14.82
C ALA A 112 -13.20 18.25 -15.79
N SER A 113 -12.14 19.03 -16.03
CA SER A 113 -11.03 18.62 -16.91
C SER A 113 -10.29 17.42 -16.33
N HIS A 114 -10.05 17.37 -15.01
CA HIS A 114 -9.42 16.23 -14.38
C HIS A 114 -10.28 14.96 -14.47
N THR A 115 -11.60 15.06 -14.28
CA THR A 115 -12.51 13.93 -14.40
C THR A 115 -12.54 13.36 -15.83
N GLN A 116 -12.51 14.22 -16.85
CA GLN A 116 -12.45 13.81 -18.26
C GLN A 116 -11.12 13.12 -18.61
N ILE A 117 -10.00 13.65 -18.11
CA ILE A 117 -8.66 13.09 -18.39
C ILE A 117 -8.48 11.74 -17.66
N ASN A 118 -8.95 11.62 -16.42
CA ASN A 118 -8.81 10.38 -15.66
C ASN A 118 -9.74 9.27 -16.21
N ALA A 119 -10.97 9.60 -16.59
CA ALA A 119 -11.89 8.63 -17.20
C ALA A 119 -11.32 8.01 -18.50
N ALA A 120 -10.55 8.75 -19.29
CA ALA A 120 -9.93 8.24 -20.51
C ALA A 120 -8.65 7.43 -20.28
N ALA A 121 -7.98 7.62 -19.14
CA ALA A 121 -6.68 7.03 -18.84
C ALA A 121 -6.76 5.81 -17.90
N THR A 122 -7.73 5.75 -16.98
CA THR A 122 -7.76 4.72 -15.93
C THR A 122 -8.38 3.39 -16.37
N PHE A 123 -9.11 3.35 -17.50
CA PHE A 123 -9.90 2.17 -17.90
C PHE A 123 -9.44 1.46 -19.17
N ARG A 124 -8.26 1.80 -19.72
CA ARG A 124 -7.76 1.08 -20.89
C ARG A 124 -7.16 -0.26 -20.48
N CYS A 125 -7.60 -1.32 -21.15
CA CYS A 125 -7.02 -2.64 -20.98
C CYS A 125 -5.56 -2.62 -21.44
N VAL A 126 -4.62 -3.10 -20.60
CA VAL A 126 -3.19 -3.22 -20.95
C VAL A 126 -2.98 -4.11 -22.19
N LEU A 127 -3.94 -4.97 -22.49
CA LEU A 127 -3.96 -5.85 -23.65
C LEU A 127 -4.79 -5.30 -24.82
N GLU A 128 -4.97 -3.98 -24.94
CA GLU A 128 -5.78 -3.31 -25.99
C GLU A 128 -5.49 -3.86 -27.40
N HIS A 129 -4.23 -4.20 -27.69
CA HIS A 129 -3.75 -4.79 -28.95
C HIS A 129 -4.35 -6.18 -29.29
N GLN A 130 -4.99 -6.88 -28.35
CA GLN A 130 -5.65 -8.17 -28.55
C GLN A 130 -7.17 -8.04 -28.77
N HIS A 131 -7.72 -6.83 -28.65
CA HIS A 131 -9.13 -6.58 -28.90
C HIS A 131 -9.36 -6.35 -30.39
N ASN A 132 -10.24 -7.15 -31.01
CA ASN A 132 -10.67 -6.96 -32.40
C ASN A 132 -11.87 -5.99 -32.53
N GLY A 133 -12.10 -5.12 -31.55
CA GLY A 133 -13.28 -4.23 -31.49
C GLY A 133 -13.11 -3.07 -30.51
N SER A 134 -14.11 -2.18 -30.46
CA SER A 134 -14.12 -1.04 -29.52
C SER A 134 -14.18 -1.54 -28.08
N SER A 135 -13.24 -1.08 -27.24
CA SER A 135 -13.23 -1.39 -25.82
C SER A 135 -14.31 -0.57 -25.11
N GLU A 136 -15.31 -1.25 -24.56
CA GLU A 136 -16.23 -0.67 -23.58
C GLU A 136 -15.85 -1.13 -22.17
N PRO A 137 -15.97 -0.25 -21.16
CA PRO A 137 -15.77 -0.66 -19.78
C PRO A 137 -16.84 -1.67 -19.39
N ALA A 138 -16.43 -2.85 -18.92
CA ALA A 138 -17.35 -3.84 -18.40
C ALA A 138 -18.03 -3.30 -17.13
N ALA A 139 -19.28 -2.87 -17.25
CA ALA A 139 -20.09 -2.44 -16.12
C ALA A 139 -20.63 -3.68 -15.38
N VAL A 140 -19.94 -4.08 -14.31
CA VAL A 140 -20.43 -5.15 -13.43
C VAL A 140 -21.32 -4.53 -12.35
N CYS A 141 -22.50 -5.12 -12.14
CA CYS A 141 -23.42 -4.66 -11.11
C CYS A 141 -22.81 -4.85 -9.70
N HIS A 142 -23.08 -3.95 -8.74
CA HIS A 142 -22.48 -4.05 -7.40
C HIS A 142 -22.79 -5.39 -6.71
N THR A 143 -24.00 -5.92 -6.90
CA THR A 143 -24.38 -7.24 -6.37
C THR A 143 -23.57 -8.36 -7.03
N CYS A 144 -23.45 -8.35 -8.36
CA CYS A 144 -22.62 -9.29 -9.13
C CYS A 144 -21.16 -9.30 -8.65
N TYR A 145 -20.58 -8.11 -8.43
CA TYR A 145 -19.23 -7.96 -7.91
C TYR A 145 -19.12 -8.47 -6.46
N GLY A 146 -20.10 -8.13 -5.61
CA GLY A 146 -20.17 -8.60 -4.23
C GLY A 146 -20.24 -10.12 -4.14
N ASP A 147 -21.06 -10.75 -4.98
CA ASP A 147 -21.21 -12.21 -5.04
C ASP A 147 -19.91 -12.88 -5.49
N LEU A 148 -19.24 -12.35 -6.53
CA LEU A 148 -17.94 -12.85 -6.99
C LEU A 148 -16.86 -12.68 -5.92
N LYS A 149 -16.84 -11.54 -5.23
CA LYS A 149 -15.88 -11.28 -4.15
C LYS A 149 -16.12 -12.24 -2.99
N GLN A 150 -17.37 -12.44 -2.58
CA GLN A 150 -17.73 -13.40 -1.54
C GLN A 150 -17.34 -14.84 -1.93
N LEU A 151 -17.52 -15.23 -3.20
CA LEU A 151 -17.06 -16.53 -3.69
C LEU A 151 -15.54 -16.67 -3.61
N ALA A 152 -14.79 -15.64 -4.02
CA ALA A 152 -13.34 -15.62 -3.91
C ALA A 152 -12.87 -15.73 -2.44
N ASP A 153 -13.50 -14.99 -1.52
CA ASP A 153 -13.17 -15.04 -0.10
C ASP A 153 -13.45 -16.42 0.50
N ARG A 154 -14.51 -17.11 0.06
CA ARG A 154 -14.80 -18.51 0.47
C ARG A 154 -13.75 -19.48 -0.05
N LEU A 155 -13.27 -19.30 -1.28
CA LEU A 155 -12.22 -20.13 -1.86
C LEU A 155 -10.89 -19.93 -1.13
N GLU A 156 -10.55 -18.68 -0.83
CA GLU A 156 -9.36 -18.34 -0.04
C GLU A 156 -9.46 -18.93 1.36
N ALA A 157 -10.60 -18.79 2.05
CA ALA A 157 -10.83 -19.41 3.35
C ALA A 157 -10.75 -20.95 3.30
N ALA A 158 -11.23 -21.59 2.23
CA ALA A 158 -11.14 -23.04 2.07
C ALA A 158 -9.68 -23.52 1.99
N LEU A 159 -8.80 -22.75 1.35
CA LEU A 159 -7.36 -23.05 1.28
C LEU A 159 -6.66 -22.94 2.64
N HIS A 160 -7.20 -22.14 3.58
CA HIS A 160 -6.68 -21.99 4.94
C HIS A 160 -7.12 -23.13 5.88
N MET A 161 -7.06 -24.38 5.41
CA MET A 161 -7.30 -25.55 6.24
C MET A 161 -6.12 -25.79 7.21
N ASP A 162 -6.43 -26.13 8.46
CA ASP A 162 -5.41 -26.46 9.46
C ASP A 162 -4.58 -27.68 9.05
N THR A 163 -3.27 -27.61 9.30
CA THR A 163 -2.34 -28.71 8.99
C THR A 163 -2.68 -29.99 9.74
N LYS A 164 -3.17 -29.88 10.98
CA LYS A 164 -3.61 -31.04 11.78
C LYS A 164 -4.82 -31.74 11.16
N GLU A 165 -5.75 -30.95 10.64
CA GLU A 165 -6.94 -31.47 9.99
C GLU A 165 -6.59 -32.12 8.65
N ALA A 166 -5.75 -31.46 7.84
CA ALA A 166 -5.22 -32.01 6.60
C ALA A 166 -4.52 -33.36 6.83
N ALA A 167 -3.66 -33.44 7.85
CA ALA A 167 -2.96 -34.66 8.21
C ALA A 167 -3.91 -35.79 8.63
N ARG A 168 -4.99 -35.46 9.37
CA ARG A 168 -6.03 -36.43 9.74
C ARG A 168 -6.75 -36.98 8.51
N ILE A 169 -7.17 -36.11 7.58
CA ILE A 169 -7.84 -36.53 6.33
C ILE A 169 -6.94 -37.47 5.53
N VAL A 170 -5.66 -37.12 5.38
CA VAL A 170 -4.68 -37.97 4.70
C VAL A 170 -4.53 -39.30 5.42
N TYR A 171 -4.37 -39.30 6.74
CA TYR A 171 -4.22 -40.53 7.53
C TYR A 171 -5.42 -41.47 7.38
N GLU A 172 -6.64 -40.95 7.47
CA GLU A 172 -7.87 -41.74 7.30
C GLU A 172 -7.99 -42.31 5.88
N ALA A 173 -7.69 -41.50 4.86
CA ALA A 173 -7.75 -41.93 3.46
C ALA A 173 -6.67 -42.98 3.11
N VAL A 174 -5.48 -42.85 3.70
CA VAL A 174 -4.38 -43.81 3.51
C VAL A 174 -4.75 -45.15 4.14
N TRP A 175 -5.30 -45.15 5.36
CA TRP A 175 -5.66 -46.40 6.05
C TRP A 175 -6.92 -47.09 5.53
N ALA A 176 -7.70 -46.44 4.66
CA ALA A 176 -8.88 -47.05 4.05
C ALA A 176 -8.54 -48.14 3.01
N ASP A 177 -7.42 -48.00 2.29
CA ASP A 177 -6.93 -49.00 1.34
C ASP A 177 -5.39 -48.97 1.26
N THR A 178 -4.75 -49.89 1.99
CA THR A 178 -3.29 -50.04 2.03
C THR A 178 -2.76 -51.12 1.10
N SER A 179 -3.58 -51.62 0.18
CA SER A 179 -3.18 -52.71 -0.72
C SER A 179 -2.18 -52.26 -1.80
N ASP A 180 -2.30 -51.01 -2.27
CA ASP A 180 -1.47 -50.45 -3.34
C ASP A 180 -1.04 -49.01 -2.98
N PRO A 181 0.27 -48.75 -2.79
CA PRO A 181 0.76 -47.45 -2.37
C PRO A 181 0.39 -46.32 -3.34
N ASN A 182 0.29 -46.60 -4.64
CA ASN A 182 -0.07 -45.56 -5.61
C ASN A 182 -1.54 -45.14 -5.48
N LYS A 183 -2.44 -46.09 -5.24
CA LYS A 183 -3.86 -45.82 -4.98
C LYS A 183 -4.05 -45.11 -3.64
N THR A 184 -3.26 -45.45 -2.63
CA THR A 184 -3.31 -44.81 -1.31
C THR A 184 -3.07 -43.30 -1.39
N TYR A 185 -2.06 -42.84 -2.14
CA TYR A 185 -1.81 -41.41 -2.33
C TYR A 185 -2.88 -40.71 -3.19
N GLN A 186 -3.40 -41.39 -4.21
CA GLN A 186 -4.52 -40.87 -5.01
C GLN A 186 -5.78 -40.69 -4.18
N ASN A 187 -6.09 -41.64 -3.29
CA ASN A 187 -7.22 -41.59 -2.38
C ASN A 187 -7.06 -40.42 -1.38
N ALA A 188 -5.87 -40.24 -0.82
CA ALA A 188 -5.57 -39.11 0.07
C ALA A 188 -5.72 -37.76 -0.65
N ALA A 189 -5.20 -37.64 -1.87
CA ALA A 189 -5.36 -36.43 -2.69
C ALA A 189 -6.83 -36.15 -3.02
N ALA A 190 -7.60 -37.20 -3.38
CA ALA A 190 -9.02 -37.08 -3.65
C ALA A 190 -9.81 -36.62 -2.41
N ALA A 191 -9.50 -37.17 -1.23
CA ALA A 191 -10.14 -36.80 0.04
C ALA A 191 -9.86 -35.34 0.42
N LEU A 192 -8.62 -34.87 0.25
CA LEU A 192 -8.25 -33.47 0.48
C LEU A 192 -9.00 -32.53 -0.48
N LEU A 193 -9.01 -32.84 -1.78
CA LEU A 193 -9.72 -32.03 -2.77
C LEU A 193 -11.23 -32.01 -2.52
N LEU A 194 -11.80 -33.11 -2.04
CA LEU A 194 -13.21 -33.20 -1.67
C LEU A 194 -13.55 -32.26 -0.51
N GLU A 195 -12.74 -32.25 0.55
CA GLU A 195 -12.94 -31.35 1.70
C GLU A 195 -12.72 -29.87 1.32
N LEU A 196 -11.74 -29.56 0.48
CA LEU A 196 -11.55 -28.21 -0.05
C LEU A 196 -12.76 -27.71 -0.85
N ARG A 197 -13.30 -28.55 -1.75
CA ARG A 197 -14.50 -28.21 -2.54
C ARG A 197 -15.73 -28.00 -1.65
N LYS A 198 -15.91 -28.85 -0.65
CA LYS A 198 -17.00 -28.75 0.33
C LYS A 198 -16.94 -27.44 1.11
N ARG A 199 -15.75 -27.02 1.57
CA ARG A 199 -15.53 -25.73 2.25
C ARG A 199 -15.75 -24.54 1.35
N ALA A 200 -15.33 -24.66 0.09
CA ALA A 200 -15.53 -23.63 -0.92
C ALA A 200 -17.02 -23.46 -1.32
N GLY A 201 -17.92 -24.33 -0.86
CA GLY A 201 -19.33 -24.35 -1.30
C GLY A 201 -19.48 -24.77 -2.76
N ILE A 202 -18.43 -25.34 -3.35
CA ILE A 202 -18.47 -25.93 -4.68
C ILE A 202 -19.14 -27.29 -4.52
N GLY A 203 -20.46 -27.34 -4.77
CA GLY A 203 -21.16 -28.62 -4.89
C GLY A 203 -20.44 -29.49 -5.92
N LEU A 204 -20.29 -30.80 -5.63
CA LEU A 204 -19.64 -31.79 -6.52
C LEU A 204 -20.29 -31.90 -7.92
N LEU A 205 -21.43 -31.24 -8.12
CA LEU A 205 -22.11 -31.02 -9.38
C LEU A 205 -21.64 -29.69 -9.99
N LEU A 206 -20.38 -29.60 -10.42
CA LEU A 206 -19.89 -28.49 -11.24
C LEU A 206 -20.46 -28.61 -12.67
N GLY A 207 -21.79 -28.63 -12.77
CA GLY A 207 -22.58 -28.70 -13.98
C GLY A 207 -23.23 -27.36 -14.29
N SER A 208 -22.45 -26.28 -14.30
CA SER A 208 -22.89 -25.01 -14.89
C SER A 208 -21.69 -24.16 -15.32
N ASN A 209 -20.75 -24.74 -16.06
CA ASN A 209 -20.02 -23.96 -17.06
C ASN A 209 -20.97 -23.72 -18.24
N GLN A 210 -22.10 -23.05 -17.99
CA GLN A 210 -22.95 -22.57 -19.06
C GLN A 210 -22.25 -21.32 -19.60
N PRO A 211 -21.70 -21.34 -20.83
CA PRO A 211 -21.16 -20.12 -21.40
C PRO A 211 -22.30 -19.10 -21.42
N LEU A 212 -22.04 -17.90 -20.90
CA LEU A 212 -22.94 -16.76 -21.02
C LEU A 212 -23.26 -16.62 -22.51
N SER A 213 -24.51 -16.94 -22.88
CA SER A 213 -25.01 -16.79 -24.22
C SER A 213 -24.95 -15.30 -24.57
N HIS A 214 -24.09 -15.00 -25.54
CA HIS A 214 -23.85 -13.66 -26.08
C HIS A 214 -25.02 -13.19 -26.96
#